data_AF-A0A7X7Y2C4-F1
#
_entry.id   AF-A0A7X7Y2C4-F1
#
_cell.length_a   1.000
_cell.length_b   1.000
_cell.length_c   1.000
_cell.angle_alpha   90.00
_cell.angle_beta   90.00
_cell.angle_gamma   90.00
#
_symmetry.space_group_name_H-M   'P 1'
#
loop_
_entity.id
_entity.type
_entity.pdbx_description
1 polymer ?
#
loop_
_entity_poly.entity_id
_entity_poly.type
_entity_poly.pdbx_seq_one_letter_code
_entity_poly.pdbx_strand_id
1 'polypeptide(L)' 'MALKNTINLNQLTQEELNCVKHIASSHLVMSEKFNLYSNQIQDPQFKQMLTQSATDAKTTATNLINSL' A
#
# COMPACT_ATOMS: atom_id res chain seq x y z
N MET A 1 6.23 -0.17 -2.87
CA MET A 1 7.14 0.66 -3.67
C MET A 1 7.11 2.09 -3.19
N ALA A 2 8.20 2.83 -3.34
CA ALA A 2 8.22 4.26 -3.05
C ALA A 2 7.33 5.05 -4.03
N LEU A 3 6.73 6.14 -3.57
CA LEU A 3 6.00 7.05 -4.46
C LEU A 3 6.98 7.68 -5.44
N LYS A 4 6.68 7.62 -6.74
CA LYS A 4 7.54 8.24 -7.77
C LYS A 4 7.46 9.77 -7.75
N ASN A 5 6.34 10.32 -7.31
CA ASN A 5 6.11 11.76 -7.15
C ASN A 5 5.43 12.01 -5.80
N THR A 6 5.86 13.04 -5.10
CA THR A 6 5.20 13.51 -3.87
C THR A 6 3.92 14.25 -4.25
N ILE A 7 2.79 13.89 -3.62
CA ILE A 7 1.52 14.58 -3.84
C ILE A 7 1.54 15.87 -2.99
N ASN A 8 1.29 17.04 -3.60
CA ASN A 8 1.13 18.27 -2.84
C ASN A 8 -0.28 18.34 -2.23
N LEU A 9 -0.41 17.85 -1.00
CA LEU A 9 -1.72 17.70 -0.37
C LEU A 9 -2.40 19.01 0.01
N ASN A 10 -1.65 20.10 0.11
CA ASN A 10 -2.19 21.42 0.42
C ASN A 10 -3.05 21.99 -0.74
N GLN A 11 -3.01 21.37 -1.92
CA GLN A 11 -3.77 21.79 -3.10
C GLN A 11 -4.95 20.87 -3.42
N LEU A 12 -5.17 19.83 -2.61
CA LEU A 12 -6.28 18.91 -2.84
C LEU A 12 -7.58 19.48 -2.29
N THR A 13 -8.65 19.25 -3.05
CA THR A 13 -10.01 19.37 -2.53
C THR A 13 -10.26 18.32 -1.44
N GLN A 14 -11.31 18.52 -0.63
CA GLN A 14 -11.68 17.56 0.41
C GLN A 14 -12.03 16.18 -0.16
N GLU A 15 -12.59 16.12 -1.36
CA GLU A 15 -12.91 14.86 -2.05
C GLU A 15 -11.65 14.12 -2.48
N GLU A 16 -10.69 14.82 -3.11
CA GLU A 16 -9.40 14.23 -3.48
C GLU A 16 -8.60 13.76 -2.26
N LEU A 17 -8.63 14.53 -1.17
CA LEU A 17 -8.02 14.12 0.09
C LEU A 17 -8.65 12.84 0.65
N ASN A 18 -9.98 12.70 0.55
CA ASN A 18 -10.67 11.47 0.95
C ASN A 18 -10.30 10.29 0.05
N CYS A 19 -10.13 10.51 -1.26
CA CYS A 19 -9.61 9.50 -2.18
C CYS A 19 -8.20 9.03 -1.78
N VAL A 20 -7.29 9.95 -1.46
CA VAL A 20 -5.93 9.61 -0.99
C VAL A 20 -5.98 8.76 0.29
N LYS A 21 -6.82 9.13 1.26
CA LYS A 21 -7.02 8.35 2.50
C LYS A 21 -7.57 6.95 2.22
N HIS A 22 -8.53 6.83 1.30
CA HIS A 22 -9.10 5.55 0.92
C HIS A 22 -8.08 4.64 0.23
N ILE A 23 -7.26 5.20 -0.66
CA ILE A 23 -6.16 4.48 -1.33
C ILE A 23 -5.16 3.97 -0.29
N ALA A 24 -4.70 4.83 0.63
CA ALA A 24 -3.77 4.43 1.68
C ALA A 24 -4.34 3.30 2.55
N SER A 25 -5.62 3.42 2.95
CA SER A 25 -6.31 2.40 3.75
C SER A 25 -6.44 1.07 2.99
N SER A 26 -6.76 1.12 1.70
CA SER A 26 -6.87 -0.07 0.84
C SER A 26 -5.52 -0.79 0.71
N HIS A 27 -4.42 -0.05 0.58
CA HIS A 27 -3.07 -0.62 0.54
C HIS A 27 -2.65 -1.27 1.87
N LEU A 28 -3.09 -0.76 3.02
CA LEU A 28 -2.89 -1.44 4.32
C LEU A 28 -3.60 -2.79 4.34
N VAL A 29 -4.88 -2.83 3.95
CA VAL A 29 -5.66 -4.08 3.87
C VAL A 29 -5.03 -5.06 2.89
N MET A 30 -4.55 -4.57 1.74
CA MET A 30 -3.86 -5.37 0.73
C MET A 30 -2.57 -5.99 1.28
N SER A 31 -1.78 -5.22 2.04
CA SER A 31 -0.56 -5.72 2.68
C SER A 31 -0.85 -6.87 3.65
N GLU A 32 -1.84 -6.70 4.53
CA GLU A 32 -2.25 -7.73 5.48
C GLU A 32 -2.75 -8.99 4.77
N LYS A 33 -3.57 -8.84 3.72
CA LYS A 33 -4.06 -9.98 2.93
C LYS A 33 -2.94 -10.72 2.23
N PHE A 34 -1.99 -10.02 1.63
CA PHE A 34 -0.85 -10.65 0.97
C PHE A 34 0.06 -11.39 1.96
N ASN A 35 0.29 -10.86 3.16
CA ASN A 35 0.98 -11.58 4.21
C ASN A 35 0.21 -12.84 4.65
N LEU A 36 -1.11 -12.72 4.80
CA LEU A 36 -1.96 -13.86 5.15
C LEU A 36 -1.89 -14.96 4.09
N TYR A 37 -1.96 -14.59 2.81
CA TYR A 37 -1.87 -15.54 1.69
C TYR A 37 -0.45 -16.11 1.53
N SER A 38 0.61 -15.31 1.69
CA SER A 38 1.99 -15.81 1.58
C SER A 38 2.30 -16.88 2.62
N ASN A 39 1.67 -16.83 3.79
CA ASN A 39 1.77 -17.85 4.84
C ASN A 39 1.04 -19.16 4.53
N GLN A 40 0.09 -19.15 3.57
CA GLN A 40 -0.69 -20.33 3.19
C GLN A 40 -0.14 -21.02 1.94
N ILE A 41 0.76 -20.38 1.20
CA ILE A 41 1.35 -20.92 -0.01
C ILE A 41 2.61 -21.74 0.30
N GLN A 42 2.69 -22.94 -0.28
CA GLN A 42 3.86 -23.81 -0.19
C GLN A 42 4.89 -23.53 -1.30
N ASP A 43 4.43 -23.07 -2.47
CA ASP A 43 5.31 -22.71 -3.57
C ASP A 43 6.22 -21.52 -3.20
N PRO A 44 7.56 -21.68 -3.25
CA PRO A 44 8.49 -20.67 -2.77
C PRO A 44 8.49 -19.40 -3.63
N GLN A 45 8.26 -19.51 -4.94
CA GLN A 45 8.27 -18.36 -5.85
C GLN A 45 7.03 -17.49 -5.62
N PHE A 46 5.85 -18.10 -5.52
CA PHE A 46 4.62 -17.38 -5.18
C PHE A 46 4.66 -16.80 -3.77
N LYS A 47 5.22 -17.52 -2.80
CA LYS A 47 5.41 -17.00 -1.45
C LYS A 47 6.29 -15.76 -1.43
N GLN A 48 7.41 -15.77 -2.16
CA GLN A 48 8.28 -14.61 -2.28
C GLN A 48 7.57 -13.43 -2.97
N MET A 49 6.84 -13.70 -4.06
CA MET A 49 6.10 -12.68 -4.79
C MET A 49 5.03 -11.99 -3.92
N LEU A 50 4.26 -12.76 -3.14
CA LEU A 50 3.25 -12.20 -2.23
C LEU A 50 3.87 -11.44 -1.07
N THR A 51 4.98 -11.93 -0.51
CA THR A 51 5.71 -11.22 0.57
C THR A 51 6.26 -9.89 0.08
N GLN A 52 6.79 -9.85 -1.14
CA GLN A 52 7.22 -8.61 -1.78
C GLN A 52 6.03 -7.68 -2.02
N SER A 53 4.93 -8.20 -2.54
CA SER A 53 3.70 -7.42 -2.77
C SER A 53 3.14 -6.83 -1.46
N ALA A 54 3.20 -7.57 -0.36
CA ALA A 54 2.80 -7.09 0.96
C ALA A 54 3.66 -5.92 1.43
N THR A 55 4.98 -6.05 1.29
CA THR A 55 5.96 -5.00 1.62
C THR A 55 5.74 -3.76 0.76
N ASP A 56 5.46 -3.97 -0.53
CA ASP A 56 5.24 -2.88 -1.47
C ASP A 56 3.97 -2.10 -1.16
N ALA A 57 2.86 -2.80 -0.88
CA ALA A 57 1.61 -2.17 -0.50
C ALA A 57 1.74 -1.38 0.81
N LYS A 58 2.42 -1.94 1.82
CA LYS A 58 2.69 -1.26 3.10
C LYS A 58 3.49 0.01 2.89
N THR A 59 4.56 -0.06 2.10
CA THR A 59 5.40 1.11 1.78
C THR A 59 4.59 2.20 1.09
N THR A 60 3.75 1.85 0.12
CA THR A 60 2.87 2.81 -0.57
C THR A 60 1.92 3.48 0.43
N ALA A 61 1.25 2.70 1.29
CA ALA A 61 0.35 3.25 2.31
C ALA A 61 1.08 4.19 3.27
N THR A 62 2.22 3.77 3.82
CA THR A 62 3.03 4.60 4.73
C THR A 62 3.47 5.89 4.07
N ASN A 63 3.91 5.85 2.82
CA ASN A 63 4.33 7.06 2.11
C ASN A 63 3.15 8.01 1.87
N LEU A 64 1.98 7.50 1.51
CA LEU A 64 0.78 8.32 1.36
C LEU A 64 0.38 8.94 2.71
N ILE A 65 0.37 8.15 3.79
CA ILE A 65 0.05 8.63 5.14
C ILE A 65 1.05 9.67 5.63
N ASN A 66 2.34 9.47 5.42
CA ASN A 66 3.37 10.44 5.82
C ASN A 66 3.34 11.70 4.95
N SER A 67 2.72 11.62 3.77
CA SER A 67 2.49 12.79 2.94
C SER A 67 1.29 13.59 3.43
N LEU A 68 0.29 12.97 4.09
CA LEU A 68 -0.92 13.56 4.73
C LEU A 68 -0.58 14.57 5.81
#